data_AF-A0AAP2CQX1-F1
#
_entry.id   AF-A0AAP2CQX1-F1
#
_cell.length_a   1.000
_cell.length_b   1.000
_cell.length_c   1.000
_cell.angle_alpha   90.00
_cell.angle_beta   90.00
_cell.angle_gamma   90.00
#
_symmetry.space_group_name_H-M   'P 1'
#
loop_
_entity.id
_entity.type
_entity.pdbx_description
1 polymer ?
#
loop_
_entity_poly.entity_id
_entity_poly.type
_entity_poly.pdbx_seq_one_letter_code
_entity_poly.pdbx_strand_id
1 'polypeptide(L)'
;MSCFRSILALFALSLCCAPSISVADEAPLADCATVEFEETANALQGPDCGVSWVDNNRRQTVIWTQTTEDFQLASLAQTHEGHPVLTSGQMPALIDVDQDGWLDLVTFTAVGMVNGEFNVFLYDPTVDRFNPTDPMSGHTLERDPLGYIIATSRSGPGWVHRFYSATGGVMAYQFEVEPYGLAQAGGQFGSRCAVSAGPQSPLSVEDIRTSYQIPDAEAFLAHYCDVEPKSGASARPVKLQEDPATVDRIPGNTVFYCFLEGGTHAVKLSQGADRMRYAYGPLGGEAELELDRPLDQVYFRFADSAGQSQSGDITITSGAYEYVVSVSASASEAGGASTPNLPKSRLDAGGLAVYKGGKDTAPIFDKDCVVERSYDGLTTSLE
;
A
#
# COMPACT_ATOMS: atom_id res chain seq x y z
N MET A 1 30.37 67.93 47.88
CA MET A 1 29.63 67.67 49.14
C MET A 1 28.47 66.75 48.81
N SER A 2 28.32 65.72 49.65
CA SER A 2 27.27 64.69 49.75
C SER A 2 26.03 64.77 48.85
N CYS A 3 25.64 63.62 48.30
CA CYS A 3 24.46 62.91 48.83
C CYS A 3 24.34 61.47 48.30
N PHE A 4 24.38 60.55 49.26
CA PHE A 4 24.02 59.13 49.20
C PHE A 4 22.49 59.01 49.14
N ARG A 5 21.92 58.17 48.27
CA ARG A 5 20.71 57.38 48.55
C ARG A 5 20.71 56.06 47.78
N SER A 6 20.57 54.99 48.55
CA SER A 6 20.47 53.59 48.18
C SER A 6 19.16 53.26 47.45
N ILE A 7 19.21 52.34 46.49
CA ILE A 7 18.04 51.58 46.02
C ILE A 7 18.42 50.09 46.07
N LEU A 8 17.81 49.37 47.01
CA LEU A 8 17.66 47.92 47.00
C LEU A 8 16.62 47.57 45.93
N ALA A 9 16.96 46.69 44.99
CA ALA A 9 15.98 46.01 44.15
C ALA A 9 16.14 44.49 44.32
N LEU A 10 15.09 43.88 44.85
CA LEU A 10 14.90 42.44 45.05
C LEU A 10 14.99 41.69 43.70
N PHE A 11 15.87 40.70 43.63
CA PHE A 11 15.78 39.62 42.64
C PHE A 11 14.79 38.57 43.14
N ALA A 12 13.63 38.46 42.50
CA ALA A 12 12.73 37.33 42.67
C ALA A 12 13.06 36.29 41.57
N LEU A 13 13.76 35.21 41.93
CA LEU A 13 13.86 34.01 41.12
C LEU A 13 12.48 33.34 41.08
N SER A 14 11.77 33.46 39.98
CA SER A 14 10.65 32.58 39.65
C SER A 14 11.22 31.39 38.89
N LEU A 15 11.42 30.27 39.58
CA LEU A 15 11.64 28.97 38.93
C LEU A 15 10.33 28.60 38.21
N CYS A 16 10.29 28.78 36.90
CA CYS A 16 9.29 28.18 36.04
C CYS A 16 9.51 26.67 36.01
N CYS A 17 8.73 25.92 36.78
CA CYS A 17 8.52 24.50 36.52
C CYS A 17 7.79 24.37 35.18
N ALA A 18 8.52 24.11 34.10
CA ALA A 18 7.92 23.62 32.88
C ALA A 18 7.35 22.22 33.20
N PRO A 19 6.05 21.96 32.96
CA PRO A 19 5.53 20.61 33.07
C PRO A 19 6.28 19.75 32.05
N SER A 20 6.95 18.71 32.52
CA SER A 20 7.41 17.62 31.68
C SER A 20 6.18 17.00 31.02
N ILE A 21 5.96 17.34 29.76
CA ILE A 21 4.99 16.67 28.89
C ILE A 21 5.52 15.25 28.75
N SER A 22 4.92 14.30 29.47
CA SER A 22 5.06 12.89 29.16
C SER A 22 4.45 12.71 27.77
N VAL A 23 5.27 12.37 26.79
CA VAL A 23 4.81 11.77 25.54
C VAL A 23 4.03 10.55 25.98
N ALA A 24 2.70 10.59 25.86
CA ALA A 24 1.90 9.40 26.12
C ALA A 24 2.34 8.39 25.06
N ASP A 25 2.81 7.21 25.48
CA ASP A 25 3.04 6.10 24.58
C ASP A 25 1.73 5.82 23.84
N GLU A 26 1.62 6.27 22.59
CA GLU A 26 0.49 5.91 21.75
C GLU A 26 0.49 4.39 21.64
N ALA A 27 -0.60 3.75 22.06
CA ALA A 27 -0.75 2.32 21.92
C ALA A 27 -0.56 1.97 20.44
N PRO A 28 0.20 0.91 20.10
CA PRO A 28 0.44 0.54 18.72
C PRO A 28 -0.91 0.34 18.01
N LEU A 29 -1.05 0.94 16.83
CA LEU A 29 -2.24 0.78 15.99
C LEU A 29 -2.53 -0.71 15.79
N ALA A 30 -3.81 -1.08 15.87
CA ALA A 30 -4.23 -2.44 15.55
C ALA A 30 -3.86 -2.75 14.09
N ASP A 31 -3.48 -3.99 13.78
CA ASP A 31 -3.15 -4.39 12.41
C ASP A 31 -4.41 -4.87 11.69
N CYS A 32 -4.80 -4.18 10.61
CA CYS A 32 -6.02 -4.50 9.86
C CYS A 32 -6.00 -5.92 9.26
N ALA A 33 -4.82 -6.52 9.05
CA ALA A 33 -4.72 -7.89 8.53
C ALA A 33 -5.20 -8.95 9.54
N THR A 34 -5.34 -8.59 10.82
CA THR A 34 -5.69 -9.51 11.92
C THR A 34 -6.98 -9.13 12.66
N VAL A 35 -7.58 -7.98 12.34
CA VAL A 35 -8.83 -7.52 12.96
C VAL A 35 -10.01 -8.26 12.32
N GLU A 36 -10.75 -9.02 13.12
CA GLU A 36 -12.07 -9.52 12.71
C GLU A 36 -13.06 -8.35 12.70
N PHE A 37 -13.61 -8.02 11.53
CA PHE A 37 -14.66 -7.01 11.42
C PHE A 37 -16.00 -7.66 11.76
N GLU A 38 -16.53 -7.37 12.96
CA GLU A 38 -17.91 -7.75 13.29
C GLU A 38 -18.89 -6.88 12.51
N GLU A 39 -19.57 -7.48 11.53
CA GLU A 39 -20.67 -6.85 10.82
C GLU A 39 -21.89 -6.75 11.75
N THR A 40 -21.96 -5.69 12.56
CA THR A 40 -23.13 -5.41 13.38
C THR A 40 -24.17 -4.62 12.59
N ALA A 41 -25.45 -4.89 12.84
CA ALA A 41 -26.58 -4.33 12.08
C ALA A 41 -26.72 -2.80 12.11
N ASN A 42 -25.89 -2.06 12.85
CA ASN A 42 -25.99 -0.59 12.95
C ASN A 42 -24.65 0.17 13.05
N ALA A 43 -23.48 -0.47 13.01
CA ALA A 43 -22.20 0.23 12.93
C ALA A 43 -21.06 -0.72 12.52
N LEU A 44 -20.42 -0.44 11.40
CA LEU A 44 -19.05 -0.87 11.09
C LEU A 44 -18.07 0.22 11.53
N GLN A 45 -18.13 0.68 12.80
CA GLN A 45 -17.07 1.53 13.33
C GLN A 45 -15.95 0.62 13.82
N GLY A 46 -14.97 0.37 12.95
CA GLY A 46 -13.71 -0.26 13.31
C GLY A 46 -12.78 0.74 14.01
N PRO A 47 -11.88 0.27 14.89
CA PRO A 47 -10.77 1.11 15.35
C PRO A 47 -9.89 1.52 14.17
N ASP A 48 -9.21 2.67 14.29
CA ASP A 48 -8.10 3.00 13.38
C ASP A 48 -7.11 1.84 13.38
N CYS A 49 -6.77 1.35 12.18
CA CYS A 49 -5.84 0.23 12.04
C CYS A 49 -4.79 0.53 10.97
N GLY A 50 -3.58 0.01 11.15
CA GLY A 50 -2.50 0.13 10.19
C GLY A 50 -2.67 -0.89 9.07
N VAL A 51 -2.64 -0.42 7.82
CA VAL A 51 -2.50 -1.26 6.63
C VAL A 51 -1.06 -1.14 6.16
N SER A 52 -0.28 -2.21 6.31
CA SER A 52 1.11 -2.23 5.85
C SER A 52 1.33 -3.26 4.75
N TRP A 53 2.22 -2.95 3.82
CA TRP A 53 2.62 -3.85 2.74
C TRP A 53 4.07 -3.59 2.35
N VAL A 54 4.64 -4.50 1.57
CA VAL A 54 5.97 -4.33 0.97
C VAL A 54 5.81 -4.05 -0.51
N ASP A 55 6.37 -2.94 -0.97
CA ASP A 55 6.41 -2.55 -2.37
C ASP A 55 7.78 -1.98 -2.73
N ASN A 56 8.34 -2.36 -3.89
CA ASN A 56 9.70 -2.01 -4.32
C ASN A 56 10.76 -2.10 -3.22
N ASN A 57 10.70 -3.19 -2.43
CA ASN A 57 11.60 -3.42 -1.29
C ASN A 57 11.49 -2.37 -0.18
N ARG A 58 10.32 -1.76 0.00
CA ARG A 58 10.05 -0.77 1.03
C ARG A 58 8.74 -1.11 1.74
N ARG A 59 8.73 -1.01 3.07
CA ARG A 59 7.47 -1.07 3.82
C ARG A 59 6.75 0.25 3.67
N GLN A 60 5.53 0.16 3.19
CA GLN A 60 4.56 1.23 3.21
C GLN A 60 3.54 0.96 4.31
N THR A 61 3.07 2.01 4.95
CA THR A 61 2.02 1.94 5.96
C THR A 61 1.08 3.11 5.79
N VAL A 62 -0.23 2.82 5.74
CA VAL A 62 -1.29 3.82 5.86
C VAL A 62 -2.12 3.51 7.09
N ILE A 63 -2.55 4.55 7.79
CA ILE A 63 -3.56 4.43 8.84
C ILE A 63 -4.90 4.42 8.12
N TRP A 64 -5.66 3.34 8.25
CA TRP A 64 -7.00 3.26 7.71
C TRP A 64 -8.03 3.51 8.80
N THR A 65 -8.85 4.53 8.59
CA THR A 65 -10.01 4.88 9.41
C THR A 65 -11.28 4.47 8.67
N GLN A 66 -11.95 3.43 9.16
CA GLN A 66 -13.20 2.99 8.55
C GLN A 66 -14.32 4.00 8.83
N THR A 67 -15.02 4.43 7.78
CA THR A 67 -16.27 5.19 7.94
C THR A 67 -17.51 4.32 7.69
N THR A 68 -18.56 4.59 8.44
CA THR A 68 -19.89 3.98 8.27
C THR A 68 -20.87 4.88 7.54
N GLU A 69 -20.48 6.11 7.20
CA GLU A 69 -21.37 7.03 6.50
C GLU A 69 -21.51 6.59 5.05
N ASP A 70 -22.74 6.23 4.67
CA ASP A 70 -23.08 5.96 3.28
C ASP A 70 -22.67 7.15 2.40
N PHE A 71 -22.09 6.86 1.24
CA PHE A 71 -21.69 7.86 0.24
C PHE A 71 -20.58 8.81 0.68
N GLN A 72 -19.95 8.62 1.84
CA GLN A 72 -18.76 9.39 2.18
C GLN A 72 -17.62 9.01 1.23
N LEU A 73 -17.12 10.00 0.49
CA LEU A 73 -15.96 9.83 -0.36
C LEU A 73 -14.72 9.54 0.49
N ALA A 74 -13.85 8.68 -0.05
CA ALA A 74 -12.60 8.44 0.61
C ALA A 74 -11.77 9.72 0.63
N SER A 75 -11.04 9.94 1.72
CA SER A 75 -10.15 11.09 1.87
C SER A 75 -8.82 10.64 2.43
N LEU A 76 -7.77 11.38 2.06
CA LEU A 76 -6.42 11.13 2.55
C LEU A 76 -5.91 12.39 3.25
N ALA A 77 -5.53 12.23 4.50
CA ALA A 77 -4.85 13.24 5.31
C ALA A 77 -3.45 12.76 5.69
N GLN A 78 -2.69 13.61 6.38
CA GLN A 78 -1.44 13.22 7.03
C GLN A 78 -1.52 13.52 8.51
N THR A 79 -0.94 12.65 9.33
CA THR A 79 -0.68 12.96 10.74
C THR A 79 0.37 14.06 10.84
N HIS A 80 0.53 14.61 12.05
CA HIS A 80 1.60 15.56 12.35
C HIS A 80 3.00 14.97 12.16
N GLU A 81 3.14 13.64 12.20
CA GLU A 81 4.38 12.89 11.96
C GLU A 81 4.56 12.49 10.48
N GLY A 82 3.61 12.86 9.63
CA GLY A 82 3.66 12.59 8.18
C GLY A 82 3.06 11.26 7.75
N HIS A 83 2.47 10.48 8.66
CA HIS A 83 1.82 9.22 8.31
C HIS A 83 0.54 9.46 7.50
N PRO A 84 0.34 8.81 6.34
CA PRO A 84 -0.90 8.93 5.58
C PRO A 84 -2.07 8.29 6.35
N VAL A 85 -3.17 9.03 6.45
CA VAL A 85 -4.44 8.59 7.07
C VAL A 85 -5.49 8.54 5.97
N LEU A 86 -5.90 7.33 5.59
CA LEU A 86 -6.98 7.07 4.65
C LEU A 86 -8.29 6.86 5.40
N THR A 87 -9.26 7.72 5.18
CA THR A 87 -10.64 7.51 5.67
C THR A 87 -11.49 6.97 4.53
N SER A 88 -12.03 5.75 4.65
CA SER A 88 -12.87 5.12 3.62
C SER A 88 -13.80 4.04 4.19
N GLY A 89 -14.91 3.75 3.51
CA GLY A 89 -15.85 2.71 3.97
C GLY A 89 -15.35 1.27 3.83
N GLN A 90 -14.35 1.06 2.97
CA GLN A 90 -13.73 -0.23 2.70
C GLN A 90 -12.20 -0.09 2.72
N MET A 91 -11.52 -1.18 3.07
CA MET A 91 -10.06 -1.27 2.99
C MET A 91 -9.60 -1.00 1.55
N PRO A 92 -8.56 -0.18 1.32
CA PRO A 92 -8.11 0.12 -0.03
C PRO A 92 -7.56 -1.13 -0.71
N ALA A 93 -7.88 -1.31 -1.98
CA ALA A 93 -7.14 -2.18 -2.86
C ALA A 93 -5.76 -1.56 -3.17
N LEU A 94 -4.74 -2.40 -3.26
CA LEU A 94 -3.38 -1.99 -3.64
C LEU A 94 -3.14 -2.36 -5.10
N ILE A 95 -3.06 -1.36 -5.98
CA ILE A 95 -3.02 -1.55 -7.44
C ILE A 95 -2.05 -0.54 -8.04
N ASP A 96 -1.14 -0.97 -8.92
CA ASP A 96 -0.35 -0.06 -9.75
C ASP A 96 -1.23 0.49 -10.89
N VAL A 97 -1.87 1.65 -10.65
CA VAL A 97 -2.85 2.26 -11.55
C VAL A 97 -2.17 3.06 -12.65
N ASP A 98 -1.00 3.64 -12.46
CA ASP A 98 -0.31 4.40 -13.51
C ASP A 98 0.86 3.68 -14.18
N GLN A 99 1.15 2.44 -13.79
CA GLN A 99 2.24 1.60 -14.29
C GLN A 99 3.63 2.20 -14.06
N ASP A 100 3.78 3.00 -13.01
CA ASP A 100 5.08 3.53 -12.59
C ASP A 100 5.91 2.50 -11.78
N GLY A 101 5.31 1.35 -11.48
CA GLY A 101 5.89 0.25 -10.74
C GLY A 101 5.62 0.31 -9.24
N TRP A 102 4.91 1.31 -8.74
CA TRP A 102 4.51 1.45 -7.34
C TRP A 102 3.02 1.16 -7.15
N LEU A 103 2.67 0.65 -5.98
CA LEU A 103 1.28 0.36 -5.62
C LEU A 103 0.57 1.63 -5.16
N ASP A 104 -0.57 1.93 -5.79
CA ASP A 104 -1.48 3.00 -5.42
C ASP A 104 -2.59 2.51 -4.49
N LEU A 105 -3.28 3.45 -3.84
CA LEU A 105 -4.49 3.14 -3.07
C LEU A 105 -5.72 3.34 -3.94
N VAL A 106 -6.56 2.32 -4.07
CA VAL A 106 -7.85 2.39 -4.76
C VAL A 106 -8.98 2.03 -3.80
N THR A 107 -9.95 2.94 -3.66
CA THR A 107 -11.16 2.69 -2.88
C THR A 107 -12.39 2.84 -3.77
N PHE A 108 -13.49 2.21 -3.39
CA PHE A 108 -14.77 2.33 -4.07
C PHE A 108 -15.87 2.72 -3.09
N THR A 109 -16.50 3.87 -3.33
CA THR A 109 -17.69 4.30 -2.58
C THR A 109 -18.91 4.05 -3.46
N ALA A 110 -19.74 3.07 -3.09
CA ALA A 110 -20.98 2.80 -3.82
C ALA A 110 -21.94 4.00 -3.73
N VAL A 111 -22.49 4.44 -4.86
CA VAL A 111 -23.47 5.52 -4.98
C VAL A 111 -24.72 4.95 -5.69
N GLY A 112 -25.68 4.51 -4.88
CA GLY A 112 -26.87 3.81 -5.35
C GLY A 112 -26.64 2.31 -5.61
N MET A 113 -27.45 1.71 -6.47
CA MET A 113 -27.45 0.24 -6.65
C MET A 113 -26.38 -0.30 -7.62
N VAL A 114 -25.88 0.53 -8.54
CA VAL A 114 -25.03 0.04 -9.64
C VAL A 114 -23.80 0.91 -9.87
N ASN A 115 -23.85 2.19 -9.50
CA ASN A 115 -22.73 3.11 -9.69
C ASN A 115 -22.05 3.36 -8.34
N GLY A 116 -20.87 3.94 -8.42
CA GLY A 116 -20.12 4.47 -7.31
C GLY A 116 -19.04 5.41 -7.81
N GLU A 117 -18.12 5.73 -6.91
CA GLU A 117 -16.96 6.56 -7.20
C GLU A 117 -15.72 5.81 -6.78
N PHE A 118 -14.77 5.70 -7.71
CA PHE A 118 -13.42 5.27 -7.40
C PHE A 118 -12.62 6.48 -6.94
N ASN A 119 -12.03 6.39 -5.75
CA ASN A 119 -11.03 7.34 -5.30
C ASN A 119 -9.67 6.67 -5.42
N VAL A 120 -8.79 7.26 -6.22
CA VAL A 120 -7.43 6.78 -6.45
C VAL A 120 -6.45 7.77 -5.81
N PHE A 121 -5.46 7.22 -5.11
CA PHE A 121 -4.39 8.00 -4.51
C PHE A 121 -3.07 7.47 -5.07
N LEU A 122 -2.47 8.22 -5.99
CA LEU A 122 -1.27 7.81 -6.71
C LEU A 122 -0.03 7.98 -5.83
N TYR A 123 0.79 6.94 -5.67
CA TYR A 123 2.00 7.04 -4.86
C TYR A 123 3.10 7.81 -5.62
N ASP A 124 3.71 8.79 -4.96
CA ASP A 124 4.86 9.52 -5.49
C ASP A 124 6.11 9.16 -4.67
N PRO A 125 7.00 8.30 -5.20
CA PRO A 125 8.19 7.86 -4.48
C PRO A 125 9.22 8.97 -4.29
N THR A 126 9.11 10.11 -5.00
CA THR A 126 10.11 11.19 -4.92
C THR A 126 9.92 12.05 -3.68
N VAL A 127 8.69 12.18 -3.22
CA VAL A 127 8.28 12.96 -2.03
C VAL A 127 7.61 12.08 -0.98
N ASP A 128 7.58 10.77 -1.21
CA ASP A 128 7.09 9.76 -0.30
C ASP A 128 5.65 10.03 0.20
N ARG A 129 4.74 10.25 -0.76
CA ARG A 129 3.35 10.58 -0.42
C ARG A 129 2.39 10.06 -1.47
N PHE A 130 1.15 9.82 -1.05
CA PHE A 130 0.06 9.58 -1.99
C PHE A 130 -0.59 10.92 -2.38
N ASN A 131 -0.77 11.14 -3.68
CA ASN A 131 -1.45 12.29 -4.24
C ASN A 131 -2.90 11.89 -4.60
N PRO A 132 -3.92 12.53 -4.01
CA PRO A 132 -5.31 12.25 -4.36
C PRO A 132 -5.59 12.70 -5.81
N THR A 133 -6.39 11.90 -6.53
CA THR A 133 -6.95 12.28 -7.83
C THR A 133 -8.38 12.78 -7.69
N ASP A 134 -8.93 13.36 -8.75
CA ASP A 134 -10.38 13.59 -8.83
C ASP A 134 -11.11 12.22 -8.78
N PRO A 135 -12.26 12.11 -8.09
CA PRO A 135 -13.05 10.89 -8.06
C PRO A 135 -13.53 10.50 -9.46
N MET A 136 -13.49 9.20 -9.76
CA MET A 136 -13.91 8.65 -11.04
C MET A 136 -15.24 7.90 -10.89
N SER A 137 -16.32 8.44 -11.48
CA SER A 137 -17.63 7.79 -11.43
C SER A 137 -17.65 6.51 -12.28
N GLY A 138 -17.95 5.38 -11.65
CA GLY A 138 -17.91 4.07 -12.27
C GLY A 138 -18.45 2.96 -11.37
N HIS A 139 -18.37 1.72 -11.84
CA HIS A 139 -18.64 0.49 -11.10
C HIS A 139 -17.58 -0.58 -11.38
N THR A 140 -16.88 -0.45 -12.50
CA THR A 140 -15.62 -1.15 -12.78
C THR A 140 -14.55 -0.13 -13.10
N LEU A 141 -13.32 -0.47 -12.70
CA LEU A 141 -12.09 0.21 -13.09
C LEU A 141 -11.26 -0.77 -13.91
N GLU A 142 -10.87 -0.38 -15.12
CA GLU A 142 -10.23 -1.26 -16.09
C GLU A 142 -9.08 -0.54 -16.79
N ARG A 143 -8.16 -1.29 -17.40
CA ARG A 143 -7.09 -0.75 -18.24
C ARG A 143 -7.23 -1.24 -19.66
N ASP A 144 -7.17 -0.31 -20.60
CA ASP A 144 -7.10 -0.61 -22.03
C ASP A 144 -5.63 -0.82 -22.49
N PRO A 145 -5.37 -1.65 -23.52
CA PRO A 145 -4.05 -1.86 -24.10
C PRO A 145 -3.33 -0.60 -24.57
N LEU A 146 -4.04 0.50 -24.81
CA LEU A 146 -3.46 1.79 -25.12
C LEU A 146 -3.01 2.58 -23.87
N GLY A 147 -3.20 2.02 -22.67
CA GLY A 147 -2.78 2.60 -21.39
C GLY A 147 -3.84 3.42 -20.67
N TYR A 148 -5.03 3.61 -21.26
CA TYR A 148 -6.11 4.34 -20.60
C TYR A 148 -6.66 3.58 -19.40
N ILE A 149 -6.96 4.32 -18.34
CA ILE A 149 -7.82 3.86 -17.25
C ILE A 149 -9.27 4.13 -17.63
N ILE A 150 -10.12 3.14 -17.45
CA ILE A 150 -11.52 3.21 -17.82
C ILE A 150 -12.37 3.04 -16.57
N ALA A 151 -13.16 4.06 -16.26
CA ALA A 151 -14.26 3.92 -15.30
C ALA A 151 -15.56 3.73 -16.08
N THR A 152 -16.16 2.54 -15.97
CA THR A 152 -17.44 2.26 -16.62
C THR A 152 -18.57 2.51 -15.63
N SER A 153 -19.59 3.27 -16.00
CA SER A 153 -20.78 3.55 -15.17
C SER A 153 -22.05 3.20 -15.92
N ARG A 154 -23.14 2.91 -15.20
CA ARG A 154 -24.46 2.74 -15.81
C ARG A 154 -25.13 4.11 -16.02
N SER A 155 -25.62 4.36 -17.22
CA SER A 155 -26.43 5.53 -17.58
C SER A 155 -27.71 5.09 -18.29
N GLY A 156 -28.85 5.20 -17.59
CA GLY A 156 -30.13 4.70 -18.09
C GLY A 156 -30.11 3.19 -18.40
N PRO A 157 -30.50 2.76 -19.62
CA PRO A 157 -30.42 1.36 -20.03
C PRO A 157 -29.00 0.92 -20.45
N GLY A 158 -28.05 1.85 -20.56
CA GLY A 158 -26.73 1.61 -21.13
C GLY A 158 -25.57 1.80 -20.16
N TRP A 159 -24.37 1.70 -20.71
CA TRP A 159 -23.10 1.96 -20.04
C TRP A 159 -22.48 3.26 -20.56
N VAL A 160 -21.63 3.89 -19.77
CA VAL A 160 -20.80 5.02 -20.17
C VAL A 160 -19.38 4.69 -19.75
N HIS A 161 -18.45 4.74 -20.69
CA HIS A 161 -17.04 4.47 -20.45
C HIS A 161 -16.30 5.80 -20.40
N ARG A 162 -15.71 6.14 -19.25
CA ARG A 162 -14.88 7.35 -19.09
C ARG A 162 -13.42 6.96 -19.13
N PHE A 163 -12.66 7.63 -19.98
CA PHE A 163 -11.25 7.36 -20.22
C PHE A 163 -10.41 8.41 -19.51
N TYR A 164 -9.39 7.93 -18.79
CA TYR A 164 -8.43 8.74 -18.06
C TYR A 164 -7.02 8.34 -18.48
N SER A 165 -6.12 9.30 -18.51
CA SER A 165 -4.69 9.06 -18.60
C SER A 165 -4.06 9.26 -17.23
N ALA A 166 -3.16 8.38 -16.85
CA ALA A 166 -2.30 8.58 -15.70
C ALA A 166 -0.89 8.90 -16.21
N THR A 167 -0.39 10.12 -15.95
CA THR A 167 0.94 10.53 -16.41
C THR A 167 1.56 11.52 -15.43
N GLY A 168 2.77 11.21 -14.97
CA GLY A 168 3.51 12.09 -14.05
C GLY A 168 2.80 12.29 -12.71
N GLY A 169 2.20 11.23 -12.16
CA GLY A 169 1.46 11.29 -10.89
C GLY A 169 0.15 12.08 -10.96
N VAL A 170 -0.38 12.33 -12.16
CA VAL A 170 -1.66 13.01 -12.38
C VAL A 170 -2.59 12.11 -13.18
N MET A 171 -3.80 11.90 -12.64
CA MET A 171 -4.91 11.29 -13.37
C MET A 171 -5.74 12.40 -14.04
N ALA A 172 -5.88 12.35 -15.37
CA ALA A 172 -6.60 13.36 -16.13
C ALA A 172 -7.70 12.71 -16.99
N TYR A 173 -8.93 13.19 -16.82
CA TYR A 173 -10.04 12.83 -17.70
C TYR A 173 -9.75 13.25 -19.15
N GLN A 174 -10.00 12.34 -20.08
CA GLN A 174 -9.73 12.54 -21.50
C GLN A 174 -11.04 12.74 -22.28
N PHE A 175 -11.90 11.72 -22.26
CA PHE A 175 -13.18 11.70 -22.96
C PHE A 175 -14.07 10.58 -22.41
N GLU A 176 -15.33 10.55 -22.83
CA GLU A 176 -16.25 9.47 -22.54
C GLU A 176 -16.94 8.95 -23.80
N VAL A 177 -17.34 7.68 -23.75
CA VAL A 177 -18.04 6.97 -24.80
C VAL A 177 -19.37 6.47 -24.22
N GLU A 178 -20.48 6.95 -24.80
CA GLU A 178 -21.83 6.51 -24.46
C GLU A 178 -22.42 5.72 -25.64
N PRO A 179 -22.48 4.38 -25.59
CA PRO A 179 -22.99 3.56 -26.69
C PRO A 179 -24.43 3.92 -27.09
N TYR A 180 -25.20 4.50 -26.15
CA TYR A 180 -26.61 4.90 -26.31
C TYR A 180 -26.85 6.41 -26.30
N GLY A 181 -25.79 7.24 -26.35
CA GLY A 181 -25.94 8.69 -26.18
C GLY A 181 -26.65 9.40 -27.34
N LEU A 182 -26.75 8.79 -28.53
CA LEU A 182 -27.43 9.39 -29.68
C LEU A 182 -28.69 8.60 -30.08
N ALA A 183 -29.80 9.32 -30.23
CA ALA A 183 -31.02 8.82 -30.83
C ALA A 183 -30.76 8.42 -32.30
N GLN A 184 -31.25 7.26 -32.73
CA GLN A 184 -31.13 6.85 -34.13
C GLN A 184 -31.95 7.78 -35.03
N ALA A 185 -31.36 8.20 -36.15
CA ALA A 185 -32.11 8.88 -37.20
C ALA A 185 -33.13 7.90 -37.81
N GLY A 186 -34.43 8.10 -37.52
CA GLY A 186 -35.52 7.32 -38.14
C GLY A 186 -36.34 6.42 -37.22
N GLY A 187 -36.17 6.47 -35.89
CA GLY A 187 -37.10 5.83 -34.94
C GLY A 187 -37.08 4.30 -34.90
N GLN A 188 -36.10 3.65 -35.52
CA GLN A 188 -35.82 2.23 -35.28
C GLN A 188 -34.86 2.07 -34.10
N PHE A 189 -35.05 1.00 -33.34
CA PHE A 189 -34.21 0.66 -32.20
C PHE A 189 -32.83 0.23 -32.69
N GLY A 190 -31.84 1.10 -32.51
CA GLY A 190 -30.42 0.82 -32.64
C GLY A 190 -29.65 2.06 -32.22
N SER A 191 -28.56 1.88 -31.47
CA SER A 191 -27.89 2.99 -30.80
C SER A 191 -26.74 3.54 -31.64
N ARG A 192 -26.64 4.87 -31.76
CA ARG A 192 -25.42 5.52 -32.22
C ARG A 192 -24.64 5.98 -30.99
N CYS A 193 -23.36 5.74 -31.02
CA CYS A 193 -22.45 6.09 -29.95
C CYS A 193 -22.25 7.61 -29.88
N ALA A 194 -22.38 8.20 -28.70
CA ALA A 194 -21.88 9.54 -28.44
C ALA A 194 -20.44 9.43 -27.92
N VAL A 195 -19.57 10.31 -28.39
CA VAL A 195 -18.22 10.46 -27.85
C VAL A 195 -18.03 11.93 -27.53
N SER A 196 -17.53 12.24 -26.35
CA SER A 196 -17.41 13.62 -25.89
C SER A 196 -16.21 13.83 -24.98
N ALA A 197 -15.60 15.02 -25.03
CA ALA A 197 -14.53 15.45 -24.12
C ALA A 197 -15.08 16.00 -22.78
N GLY A 198 -16.25 15.51 -22.37
CA GLY A 198 -17.03 16.02 -21.23
C GLY A 198 -18.51 16.22 -21.58
N PRO A 199 -19.32 16.67 -20.62
CA PRO A 199 -20.78 16.60 -20.72
C PRO A 199 -21.42 17.39 -21.88
N GLN A 200 -20.66 18.23 -22.61
CA GLN A 200 -21.22 19.10 -23.66
C GLN A 200 -20.34 19.30 -24.91
N SER A 201 -19.27 18.54 -25.12
CA SER A 201 -18.37 18.75 -26.28
C SER A 201 -18.22 17.48 -27.10
N PRO A 202 -19.05 17.26 -28.13
CA PRO A 202 -18.95 16.07 -28.97
C PRO A 202 -17.60 16.04 -29.70
N LEU A 203 -16.98 14.87 -29.77
CA LEU A 203 -15.73 14.63 -30.46
C LEU A 203 -15.98 13.91 -31.79
N SER A 204 -15.28 14.32 -32.84
CA SER A 204 -15.18 13.54 -34.08
C SER A 204 -14.15 12.42 -33.95
N VAL A 205 -14.21 11.42 -34.83
CA VAL A 205 -13.19 10.36 -34.92
C VAL A 205 -11.80 10.94 -35.17
N GLU A 206 -11.71 12.04 -35.94
CA GLU A 206 -10.44 12.70 -36.21
C GLU A 206 -9.90 13.43 -34.98
N ASP A 207 -10.78 14.04 -34.16
CA ASP A 207 -10.36 14.64 -32.88
C ASP A 207 -9.80 13.58 -31.94
N ILE A 208 -10.42 12.40 -31.88
CA ILE A 208 -9.95 11.25 -31.08
C ILE A 208 -8.60 10.77 -31.58
N ARG A 209 -8.47 10.58 -32.89
CA ARG A 209 -7.22 10.12 -33.52
C ARG A 209 -6.06 11.08 -33.26
N THR A 210 -6.29 12.38 -33.41
CA THR A 210 -5.22 13.39 -33.39
C THR A 210 -4.94 13.94 -32.00
N SER A 211 -5.97 14.29 -31.24
CA SER A 211 -5.82 14.93 -29.92
C SER A 211 -5.51 13.92 -28.82
N TYR A 212 -6.00 12.69 -28.96
CA TYR A 212 -5.82 11.62 -27.97
C TYR A 212 -4.88 10.52 -28.44
N GLN A 213 -4.28 10.65 -29.62
CA GLN A 213 -3.26 9.72 -30.13
C GLN A 213 -3.73 8.26 -30.24
N ILE A 214 -4.99 8.05 -30.64
CA ILE A 214 -5.55 6.72 -30.88
C ILE A 214 -5.46 6.39 -32.39
N PRO A 215 -4.39 5.70 -32.85
CA PRO A 215 -4.14 5.50 -34.28
C PRO A 215 -5.24 4.69 -34.98
N ASP A 216 -5.88 3.77 -34.26
CA ASP A 216 -6.98 2.92 -34.72
C ASP A 216 -8.34 3.37 -34.17
N ALA A 217 -8.57 4.69 -34.04
CA ALA A 217 -9.78 5.29 -33.45
C ALA A 217 -11.10 4.66 -33.92
N GLU A 218 -11.19 4.21 -35.18
CA GLU A 218 -12.37 3.51 -35.70
C GLU A 218 -12.60 2.14 -35.05
N ALA A 219 -11.56 1.32 -34.92
CA ALA A 219 -11.65 0.01 -34.27
C ALA A 219 -11.84 0.16 -32.76
N PHE A 220 -11.20 1.18 -32.17
CA PHE A 220 -11.40 1.58 -30.78
C PHE A 220 -12.85 1.95 -30.49
N LEU A 221 -13.42 2.88 -31.25
CA LEU A 221 -14.82 3.24 -31.08
C LEU A 221 -15.74 2.08 -31.41
N ALA A 222 -15.47 1.29 -32.44
CA ALA A 222 -16.27 0.12 -32.75
C ALA A 222 -16.34 -0.86 -31.58
N HIS A 223 -15.27 -1.00 -30.77
CA HIS A 223 -15.28 -1.84 -29.58
C HIS A 223 -16.16 -1.24 -28.47
N TYR A 224 -15.89 0.01 -28.06
CA TYR A 224 -16.60 0.63 -26.92
C TYR A 224 -18.01 1.09 -27.25
N CYS A 225 -18.37 1.19 -28.53
CA CYS A 225 -19.72 1.50 -28.98
C CYS A 225 -20.57 0.25 -29.24
N ASP A 226 -19.99 -0.96 -29.22
CA ASP A 226 -20.75 -2.20 -29.37
C ASP A 226 -21.38 -2.59 -28.03
N VAL A 227 -22.70 -2.72 -28.03
CA VAL A 227 -23.49 -3.07 -26.84
C VAL A 227 -23.33 -4.53 -26.48
N GLU A 228 -23.16 -5.38 -27.49
CA GLU A 228 -22.98 -6.81 -27.33
C GLU A 228 -21.53 -7.12 -27.74
N PRO A 229 -20.63 -7.45 -26.79
CA PRO A 229 -19.30 -7.87 -27.18
C PRO A 229 -19.44 -9.09 -28.11
N LYS A 230 -19.14 -8.89 -29.40
CA LYS A 230 -19.21 -9.97 -30.39
C LYS A 230 -18.37 -11.13 -29.88
N SER A 231 -18.93 -12.34 -29.89
CA SER A 231 -18.18 -13.53 -29.53
C SER A 231 -16.89 -13.60 -30.35
N GLY A 232 -15.74 -13.56 -29.69
CA GLY A 232 -14.42 -13.54 -30.32
C GLY A 232 -13.80 -12.15 -30.53
N ALA A 233 -14.45 -11.06 -30.13
CA ALA A 233 -13.74 -9.79 -29.95
C ALA A 233 -12.65 -9.99 -28.87
N SER A 234 -11.42 -9.54 -29.16
CA SER A 234 -10.35 -9.51 -28.17
C SER A 234 -10.84 -8.78 -26.91
N ALA A 235 -10.71 -9.42 -25.74
CA ALA A 235 -10.98 -8.77 -24.46
C ALA A 235 -10.05 -7.55 -24.34
N ARG A 236 -10.58 -6.36 -24.61
CA ARG A 236 -9.77 -5.13 -24.67
C ARG A 236 -9.54 -4.58 -23.27
N PRO A 237 -10.55 -4.30 -22.43
CA PRO A 237 -10.23 -3.91 -21.06
C PRO A 237 -9.86 -5.13 -20.21
N VAL A 238 -8.78 -5.00 -19.44
CA VAL A 238 -8.48 -5.89 -18.30
C VAL A 238 -8.92 -5.19 -17.03
N LYS A 239 -9.69 -5.86 -16.18
CA LYS A 239 -10.10 -5.30 -14.89
C LYS A 239 -8.88 -4.99 -14.04
N LEU A 240 -8.82 -3.77 -13.50
CA LEU A 240 -7.85 -3.40 -12.47
C LEU A 240 -8.36 -3.94 -11.14
N GLN A 241 -7.66 -4.93 -10.63
CA GLN A 241 -7.93 -5.56 -9.34
C GLN A 241 -6.58 -5.80 -8.66
N GLU A 242 -6.58 -5.80 -7.34
CA GLU A 242 -5.44 -6.23 -6.55
C GLU A 242 -5.08 -7.65 -6.97
N ASP A 243 -3.84 -7.84 -7.43
CA ASP A 243 -3.30 -9.17 -7.71
C ASP A 243 -2.60 -9.67 -6.43
N PRO A 244 -3.19 -10.65 -5.72
CA PRO A 244 -2.60 -11.17 -4.49
C PRO A 244 -1.23 -11.82 -4.71
N ALA A 245 -0.87 -12.18 -5.95
CA ALA A 245 0.47 -12.67 -6.27
C ALA A 245 1.54 -11.56 -6.24
N THR A 246 1.13 -10.29 -6.28
CA THR A 246 2.03 -9.13 -6.32
C THR A 246 1.97 -8.28 -5.06
N VAL A 247 0.88 -8.40 -4.30
CA VAL A 247 0.67 -7.62 -3.08
C VAL A 247 0.89 -8.50 -1.87
N ASP A 248 1.90 -8.17 -1.07
CA ASP A 248 2.09 -8.82 0.22
C ASP A 248 1.83 -7.86 1.37
N ARG A 249 0.61 -7.94 1.90
CA ARG A 249 0.22 -7.25 3.13
C ARG A 249 0.94 -7.90 4.31
N ILE A 250 1.49 -7.07 5.19
CA ILE A 250 2.26 -7.50 6.35
C ILE A 250 1.71 -6.82 7.61
N PRO A 251 1.83 -7.47 8.77
CA PRO A 251 1.50 -6.81 10.02
C PRO A 251 2.31 -5.54 10.26
N GLY A 252 1.68 -4.50 10.84
CA GLY A 252 2.38 -3.24 11.16
C GLY A 252 3.55 -3.42 12.14
N ASN A 253 3.48 -4.46 12.98
CA ASN A 253 4.54 -4.87 13.91
C ASN A 253 5.56 -5.85 13.30
N THR A 254 5.58 -6.00 11.97
CA THR A 254 6.61 -6.79 11.28
C THR A 254 7.97 -6.14 11.48
N VAL A 255 8.91 -6.90 12.05
CA VAL A 255 10.30 -6.48 12.32
C VAL A 255 11.29 -7.04 11.30
N PHE A 256 10.92 -8.12 10.60
CA PHE A 256 11.71 -8.66 9.50
C PHE A 256 10.82 -9.20 8.39
N TYR A 257 11.27 -9.00 7.16
CA TYR A 257 10.61 -9.48 5.96
C TYR A 257 11.62 -9.96 4.92
N CYS A 258 11.37 -11.11 4.30
CA CYS A 258 12.23 -11.67 3.27
C CYS A 258 11.46 -12.36 2.15
N PHE A 259 11.73 -11.97 0.91
CA PHE A 259 11.24 -12.67 -0.29
C PHE A 259 12.09 -13.91 -0.58
N LEU A 260 11.43 -15.04 -0.82
CA LEU A 260 12.05 -16.31 -1.17
C LEU A 260 11.54 -16.80 -2.54
N GLU A 261 12.27 -17.76 -3.11
CA GLU A 261 11.80 -18.55 -4.26
C GLU A 261 11.37 -17.72 -5.47
N GLY A 262 12.16 -16.69 -5.80
CA GLY A 262 11.85 -15.81 -6.92
C GLY A 262 10.67 -14.87 -6.68
N GLY A 263 10.32 -14.62 -5.41
CA GLY A 263 9.20 -13.75 -5.03
C GLY A 263 7.85 -14.46 -5.01
N THR A 264 7.83 -15.79 -4.89
CA THR A 264 6.56 -16.54 -4.76
C THR A 264 6.20 -16.81 -3.30
N HIS A 265 7.18 -16.77 -2.40
CA HIS A 265 7.03 -17.01 -0.97
C HIS A 265 7.68 -15.88 -0.16
N ALA A 266 7.27 -15.73 1.09
CA ALA A 266 7.90 -14.83 2.03
C ALA A 266 8.06 -15.45 3.42
N VAL A 267 9.02 -14.90 4.15
CA VAL A 267 9.17 -15.05 5.60
C VAL A 267 8.84 -13.72 6.24
N LYS A 268 7.97 -13.74 7.24
CA LYS A 268 7.58 -12.59 8.06
C LYS A 268 7.92 -12.89 9.51
N LEU A 269 8.62 -11.97 10.20
CA LEU A 269 8.67 -11.97 11.66
C LEU A 269 7.97 -10.72 12.18
N SER A 270 7.01 -10.92 13.08
CA SER A 270 6.20 -9.87 13.65
C SER A 270 6.22 -9.94 15.17
N GLN A 271 6.44 -8.80 15.83
CA GLN A 271 6.64 -8.71 17.27
C GLN A 271 5.35 -8.26 17.97
N GLY A 272 4.77 -9.15 18.77
CA GLY A 272 3.69 -8.80 19.72
C GLY A 272 4.24 -8.25 21.04
N ALA A 273 3.36 -8.05 22.02
CA ALA A 273 3.73 -7.52 23.33
C ALA A 273 4.69 -8.44 24.12
N ASP A 274 4.45 -9.76 24.08
CA ASP A 274 5.21 -10.77 24.82
C ASP A 274 5.64 -11.97 23.94
N ARG A 275 5.40 -11.89 22.63
CA ARG A 275 5.63 -12.98 21.67
C ARG A 275 6.21 -12.49 20.34
N MET A 276 6.90 -13.38 19.64
CA MET A 276 7.31 -13.22 18.25
C MET A 276 6.60 -14.26 17.40
N ARG A 277 5.99 -13.81 16.30
CA ARG A 277 5.39 -14.67 15.28
C ARG A 277 6.32 -14.77 14.09
N TYR A 278 6.61 -15.99 13.68
CA TYR A 278 7.27 -16.31 12.43
C TYR A 278 6.25 -16.95 11.50
N ALA A 279 6.15 -16.45 10.27
CA ALA A 279 5.29 -17.01 9.24
C ALA A 279 6.09 -17.23 7.96
N TYR A 280 5.92 -18.40 7.35
CA TYR A 280 6.44 -18.76 6.02
C TYR A 280 5.27 -19.25 5.15
N GLY A 281 5.19 -18.76 3.91
CA GLY A 281 4.16 -19.17 2.96
C GLY A 281 4.16 -18.34 1.67
N PRO A 282 3.21 -18.59 0.76
CA PRO A 282 3.05 -17.82 -0.46
C PRO A 282 2.73 -16.34 -0.19
N LEU A 283 3.10 -15.44 -1.11
CA LEU A 283 2.72 -14.03 -1.03
C LEU A 283 1.20 -13.87 -1.06
N GLY A 284 0.67 -13.02 -0.17
CA GLY A 284 -0.77 -12.77 -0.08
C GLY A 284 -1.64 -13.97 0.30
N GLY A 285 -1.04 -15.14 0.58
CA GLY A 285 -1.74 -16.37 0.92
C GLY A 285 -1.64 -16.75 2.40
N GLU A 286 -2.28 -17.87 2.75
CA GLU A 286 -2.16 -18.45 4.10
C GLU A 286 -0.74 -18.97 4.35
N ALA A 287 -0.23 -18.77 5.57
CA ALA A 287 1.07 -19.29 5.96
C ALA A 287 1.05 -20.83 5.96
N GLU A 288 2.02 -21.44 5.27
CA GLU A 288 2.24 -22.89 5.30
C GLU A 288 2.84 -23.35 6.63
N LEU A 289 3.60 -22.45 7.26
CA LEU A 289 4.19 -22.64 8.57
C LEU A 289 4.05 -21.36 9.39
N GLU A 290 3.44 -21.49 10.56
CA GLU A 290 3.39 -20.43 11.57
C GLU A 290 3.98 -20.93 12.89
N LEU A 291 4.87 -20.14 13.49
CA LEU A 291 5.42 -20.35 14.81
C LEU A 291 5.18 -19.12 15.65
N ASP A 292 4.48 -19.28 16.76
CA ASP A 292 4.24 -18.21 17.71
C ASP A 292 4.95 -18.54 19.03
N ARG A 293 5.95 -17.75 19.43
CA ARG A 293 6.81 -18.05 20.59
C ARG A 293 6.90 -16.87 21.56
N PRO A 294 6.89 -17.12 22.89
CA PRO A 294 7.27 -16.13 23.88
C PRO A 294 8.64 -15.49 23.58
N LEU A 295 8.81 -14.20 23.85
CA LEU A 295 10.06 -13.47 23.56
C LEU A 295 11.28 -14.07 24.27
N ASP A 296 11.11 -14.65 25.46
CA ASP A 296 12.19 -15.32 26.21
C ASP A 296 12.66 -16.65 25.57
N GLN A 297 11.94 -17.16 24.57
CA GLN A 297 12.31 -18.33 23.76
C GLN A 297 12.85 -17.96 22.38
N VAL A 298 12.98 -16.66 22.10
CA VAL A 298 13.55 -16.14 20.87
C VAL A 298 14.92 -15.57 21.16
N TYR A 299 15.94 -16.12 20.50
CA TYR A 299 17.32 -15.68 20.72
C TYR A 299 17.74 -14.72 19.62
N PHE A 300 18.07 -13.49 20.02
CA PHE A 300 18.59 -12.44 19.14
C PHE A 300 20.08 -12.28 19.40
N ARG A 301 20.88 -12.31 18.34
CA ARG A 301 22.32 -12.05 18.45
C ARG A 301 22.77 -11.17 17.30
N PHE A 302 23.04 -9.91 17.60
CA PHE A 302 23.82 -9.08 16.68
C PHE A 302 25.29 -9.52 16.70
N ALA A 303 25.91 -9.52 15.54
CA ALA A 303 27.36 -9.68 15.41
C ALA A 303 28.03 -8.48 16.07
N ASP A 304 29.03 -8.73 16.91
CA ASP A 304 29.89 -7.71 17.53
C ASP A 304 30.63 -6.94 16.43
N SER A 305 29.97 -5.93 15.88
CA SER A 305 30.45 -5.14 14.77
C SER A 305 30.36 -3.67 15.15
N ALA A 306 31.53 -3.03 15.20
CA ALA A 306 31.62 -1.58 15.32
C ALA A 306 31.36 -0.98 13.92
N GLY A 307 30.18 -0.39 13.71
CA GLY A 307 29.82 0.20 12.42
C GLY A 307 28.37 0.68 12.36
N GLN A 308 28.03 1.38 11.27
CA GLN A 308 26.66 1.81 10.98
C GLN A 308 25.76 0.66 10.50
N SER A 309 26.30 -0.50 10.15
CA SER A 309 25.51 -1.68 9.80
C SER A 309 25.80 -2.79 10.80
N GLN A 310 24.75 -3.32 11.42
CA GLN A 310 24.79 -4.48 12.31
C GLN A 310 24.10 -5.64 11.59
N SER A 311 24.79 -6.76 11.42
CA SER A 311 24.14 -8.02 11.07
C SER A 311 23.87 -8.83 12.33
N GLY A 312 22.92 -9.75 12.30
CA GLY A 312 22.60 -10.62 13.41
C GLY A 312 21.76 -11.81 12.99
N ASP A 313 21.43 -12.66 13.96
CA ASP A 313 20.48 -13.75 13.78
C ASP A 313 19.32 -13.60 14.76
N ILE A 314 18.12 -13.88 14.27
CA ILE A 314 16.94 -14.19 15.06
C ILE A 314 16.74 -15.70 15.02
N THR A 315 16.72 -16.34 16.19
CA THR A 315 16.56 -17.80 16.31
C THR A 315 15.29 -18.13 17.07
N ILE A 316 14.40 -18.86 16.41
CA ILE A 316 13.14 -19.34 16.99
C ILE A 316 13.25 -20.85 17.14
N THR A 317 12.98 -21.35 18.35
CA THR A 317 13.06 -22.78 18.65
C THR A 317 11.69 -23.45 18.65
N SER A 318 11.60 -24.66 18.10
CA SER A 318 10.37 -25.45 18.07
C SER A 318 10.69 -26.94 18.13
N GLY A 319 10.65 -27.51 19.33
CA GLY A 319 11.00 -28.91 19.57
C GLY A 319 12.47 -29.17 19.23
N ALA A 320 12.71 -30.03 18.23
CA ALA A 320 14.06 -30.37 17.78
C ALA A 320 14.58 -29.46 16.65
N TYR A 321 13.82 -28.43 16.27
CA TYR A 321 14.14 -27.55 15.15
C TYR A 321 14.49 -26.13 15.63
N GLU A 322 15.46 -25.52 14.96
CA GLU A 322 15.82 -24.12 15.11
C GLU A 322 15.63 -23.41 13.77
N TYR A 323 14.85 -22.33 13.78
CA TYR A 323 14.55 -21.49 12.63
C TYR A 323 15.37 -20.22 12.78
N VAL A 324 16.30 -20.02 11.87
CA VAL A 324 17.31 -18.98 11.96
C VAL A 324 17.11 -18.03 10.80
N VAL A 325 16.87 -16.77 11.15
CA VAL A 325 16.74 -15.69 10.20
C VAL A 325 17.93 -14.77 10.40
N SER A 326 18.78 -14.65 9.39
CA SER A 326 19.88 -13.69 9.40
C SER A 326 19.33 -12.33 8.97
N VAL A 327 19.55 -11.35 9.84
CA VAL A 327 19.06 -9.99 9.73
C VAL A 327 20.21 -9.02 9.54
N SER A 328 20.01 -7.99 8.73
CA SER A 328 20.92 -6.87 8.57
C SER A 328 20.17 -5.57 8.84
N ALA A 329 20.57 -4.88 9.91
CA ALA A 329 20.11 -3.54 10.26
C ALA A 329 21.16 -2.52 9.79
N SER A 330 20.80 -1.63 8.89
CA SER A 330 21.61 -0.43 8.63
C SER A 330 21.05 0.71 9.47
N ALA A 331 21.87 1.24 10.38
CA ALA A 331 21.54 2.42 11.17
C ALA A 331 21.34 3.61 10.22
N SER A 332 20.08 3.94 9.98
CA SER A 332 19.56 5.03 9.16
C SER A 332 19.72 4.89 7.64
N GLU A 333 18.60 4.74 6.95
CA GLU A 333 18.42 5.04 5.52
C GLU A 333 18.63 6.54 5.18
N ALA A 334 18.99 7.37 6.16
CA ALA A 334 19.16 8.82 6.00
C ALA A 334 20.48 9.25 5.32
N GLY A 335 21.37 8.32 4.96
CA GLY A 335 22.67 8.67 4.37
C GLY A 335 23.13 7.65 3.33
N GLY A 336 22.93 7.95 2.05
CA GLY A 336 23.45 7.16 0.94
C GLY A 336 24.98 7.06 0.96
N ALA A 337 25.52 6.04 1.61
CA ALA A 337 26.92 5.68 1.56
C ALA A 337 27.09 4.16 1.50
N SER A 338 27.69 3.69 0.40
CA SER A 338 28.13 2.32 0.21
C SER A 338 29.22 1.95 1.24
N THR A 339 29.00 0.91 2.05
CA THR A 339 30.01 0.37 2.96
C THR A 339 30.97 -0.62 2.26
N PRO A 340 32.20 -0.80 2.79
CA PRO A 340 33.28 -1.55 2.14
C PRO A 340 33.15 -3.06 2.35
N ASN A 341 33.61 -3.83 1.36
CA ASN A 341 33.66 -5.29 1.33
C ASN A 341 34.30 -5.92 2.60
N LEU A 342 33.47 -6.43 3.49
CA LEU A 342 33.87 -7.43 4.49
C LEU A 342 33.80 -8.85 3.87
N PRO A 343 34.63 -9.80 4.33
CA PRO A 343 34.60 -11.18 3.86
C PRO A 343 33.27 -11.83 4.26
N LYS A 344 32.39 -12.03 3.26
CA LYS A 344 31.05 -12.60 3.40
C LYS A 344 31.10 -14.01 4.00
N SER A 345 30.58 -14.18 5.20
CA SER A 345 30.01 -15.45 5.63
C SER A 345 28.85 -15.79 4.68
N ARG A 346 28.56 -17.08 4.50
CA ARG A 346 27.49 -17.56 3.61
C ARG A 346 26.10 -17.02 3.98
N LEU A 347 25.92 -16.51 5.20
CA LEU A 347 24.67 -15.94 5.72
C LEU A 347 24.69 -14.41 5.85
N ASP A 348 25.79 -13.74 5.49
CA ASP A 348 25.91 -12.28 5.59
C ASP A 348 25.09 -11.52 4.51
N ALA A 349 24.40 -12.25 3.63
CA ALA A 349 23.56 -11.68 2.58
C ALA A 349 22.06 -11.64 2.94
N GLY A 350 21.69 -12.01 4.18
CA GLY A 350 20.29 -12.21 4.56
C GLY A 350 19.77 -13.55 4.08
N GLY A 351 19.21 -14.35 4.98
CA GLY A 351 18.80 -15.70 4.63
C GLY A 351 18.01 -16.39 5.72
N LEU A 352 17.36 -17.48 5.31
CA LEU A 352 16.62 -18.37 6.19
C LEU A 352 17.30 -19.74 6.20
N ALA A 353 17.62 -20.22 7.39
CA ALA A 353 18.09 -21.59 7.59
C ALA A 353 17.25 -22.29 8.66
N VAL A 354 16.93 -23.57 8.43
CA VAL A 354 16.28 -24.44 9.41
C VAL A 354 17.20 -25.59 9.74
N TYR A 355 17.44 -25.79 11.02
CA TYR A 355 18.31 -26.82 11.56
C TYR A 355 17.51 -27.87 12.33
N LYS A 356 17.97 -29.12 12.32
CA LYS A 356 17.41 -30.21 13.14
C LYS A 356 18.48 -30.73 14.08
N GLY A 357 18.31 -30.48 15.37
CA GLY A 357 19.30 -30.83 16.41
C GLY A 357 20.32 -29.73 16.70
N GLY A 358 20.06 -28.49 16.29
CA GLY A 358 20.86 -27.30 16.61
C GLY A 358 21.63 -26.69 15.44
N LYS A 359 22.00 -25.41 15.55
CA LYS A 359 22.81 -24.63 14.57
C LYS A 359 24.15 -25.28 14.18
N ASP A 360 24.71 -26.17 14.99
CA ASP A 360 25.97 -26.88 14.69
C ASP A 360 25.80 -28.02 13.66
N THR A 361 24.56 -28.31 13.26
CA THR A 361 24.23 -29.31 12.23
C THR A 361 24.14 -28.68 10.84
N ALA A 362 24.15 -29.50 9.79
CA ALA A 362 23.85 -29.01 8.45
C ALA A 362 22.37 -28.59 8.36
N PRO A 363 22.04 -27.43 7.75
CA PRO A 363 20.65 -27.02 7.60
C PRO A 363 19.88 -28.02 6.74
N ILE A 364 18.65 -28.33 7.14
CA ILE A 364 17.72 -29.16 6.36
C ILE A 364 16.96 -28.32 5.32
N PHE A 365 16.96 -27.01 5.51
CA PHE A 365 16.43 -26.01 4.60
C PHE A 365 17.33 -24.78 4.70
N ASP A 366 17.76 -24.25 3.56
CA ASP A 366 18.62 -23.07 3.48
C ASP A 366 18.26 -22.32 2.20
N LYS A 367 17.87 -21.05 2.35
CA LYS A 367 17.49 -20.17 1.24
C LYS A 367 18.01 -18.76 1.49
N ASP A 368 18.63 -18.21 0.46
CA ASP A 368 18.98 -16.80 0.43
C ASP A 368 17.72 -15.96 0.25
N CYS A 369 17.69 -14.81 0.92
CA CYS A 369 16.68 -13.80 0.67
C CYS A 369 16.94 -13.15 -0.69
N VAL A 370 15.93 -13.14 -1.56
CA VAL A 370 15.97 -12.34 -2.80
C VAL A 370 16.00 -10.86 -2.42
N VAL A 371 15.25 -10.52 -1.37
CA VAL A 371 15.17 -9.19 -0.76
C VAL A 371 15.06 -9.40 0.73
N GLU A 372 15.87 -8.67 1.50
CA GLU A 372 15.88 -8.71 2.95
C GLU A 372 15.59 -7.31 3.50
N ARG A 373 14.68 -7.23 4.49
CA ARG A 373 14.39 -6.00 5.22
C ARG A 373 14.20 -6.26 6.70
N SER A 374 14.94 -5.51 7.49
CA SER A 374 14.70 -5.35 8.92
C SER A 374 14.12 -3.97 9.17
N TYR A 375 13.11 -3.89 10.02
CA TYR A 375 12.45 -2.64 10.41
C TYR A 375 12.86 -2.30 11.85
N ASP A 376 12.91 -1.00 12.19
CA ASP A 376 13.45 -0.42 13.44
C ASP A 376 12.78 -0.88 14.77
N GLY A 377 12.03 -2.00 14.79
CA GLY A 377 11.42 -2.57 15.99
C GLY A 377 12.36 -3.39 16.86
N LEU A 378 13.53 -3.83 16.37
CA LEU A 378 14.44 -4.71 17.11
C LEU A 378 15.29 -3.99 18.17
N THR A 379 15.30 -2.65 18.22
CA THR A 379 16.43 -1.89 18.76
C THR A 379 16.33 -1.36 20.20
N THR A 380 15.29 -1.67 21.00
CA THR A 380 15.21 -1.05 22.35
C THR A 380 14.64 -1.87 23.51
N SER A 381 13.97 -3.01 23.31
CA SER A 381 13.17 -3.62 24.40
C SER A 381 13.69 -4.95 24.96
N LEU A 382 14.87 -5.43 24.54
CA LEU A 382 15.35 -6.79 24.86
C LEU A 382 16.65 -6.83 25.69
N GLU A 383 17.08 -5.69 26.25
CA GLU A 383 18.15 -5.65 27.27
C GLU A 383 17.63 -5.89 28.69
#